data_AF-A0A6G0URB8-F1
#
_entry.id   AF-A0A6G0URB8-F1
#
_cell.length_a   1.000
_cell.length_b   1.000
_cell.length_c   1.000
_cell.angle_alpha   90.00
_cell.angle_beta   90.00
_cell.angle_gamma   90.00
#
_symmetry.space_group_name_H-M   'P 1'
#
loop_
_entity.id
_entity.type
_entity.pdbx_description
1 polymer ?
#
loop_
_entity_poly.entity_id
_entity_poly.type
_entity_poly.pdbx_seq_one_letter_code
_entity_poly.pdbx_strand_id
1 'polypeptide(L)'
;MSSFTARSLHYVFKTSNRQKTYDFYVKKLGMKILRHEEFGKGCEASCNGPFDGKWSKTMIGYGSEDENFVFELVYNYGLKKIPQGNDFGEENRVVLSYGSDQASLELVSKNHEIKRDIGSGRIAFSCPSKELPQLQEKVKNHDEKRVHTPLVSLDTPGKATVQVVILTDPDGHEICFVGDEAFKELSQVDPKADNLLQESIKGDWSDEWQAKQAKRAEKQNN
;
A
#
# COMPACT_ATOMS: atom_id res chain seq x y z
N MET A 1 16.96 8.35 -25.83
CA MET A 1 16.09 7.39 -25.11
C MET A 1 14.76 8.09 -24.90
N SER A 2 13.62 7.51 -25.26
CA SER A 2 12.34 8.13 -24.88
C SER A 2 12.27 8.17 -23.35
N SER A 3 11.96 9.33 -22.80
CA SER A 3 11.78 9.49 -21.36
C SER A 3 10.48 8.79 -20.97
N PHE A 4 10.59 7.73 -20.17
CA PHE A 4 9.44 7.16 -19.48
C PHE A 4 8.98 8.18 -18.43
N THR A 5 7.74 8.63 -18.54
CA THR A 5 7.20 9.65 -17.64
C THR A 5 6.33 8.96 -16.59
N ALA A 6 6.69 9.14 -15.32
CA ALA A 6 5.94 8.60 -14.19
C ALA A 6 5.79 9.65 -13.08
N ARG A 7 4.71 9.53 -12.31
CA ARG A 7 4.40 10.39 -11.16
C ARG A 7 4.34 9.54 -9.89
N SER A 8 5.03 9.96 -8.84
CA SER A 8 4.97 9.30 -7.54
C SER A 8 3.60 9.49 -6.90
N LEU A 9 3.05 8.44 -6.30
CA LEU A 9 1.69 8.45 -5.74
C LEU A 9 1.70 8.27 -4.22
N HIS A 10 2.17 7.12 -3.77
CA HIS A 10 2.11 6.77 -2.35
C HIS A 10 3.09 5.69 -1.97
N TYR A 11 3.28 5.57 -0.65
CA TYR A 11 3.90 4.41 -0.03
C TYR A 11 2.86 3.64 0.80
N VAL A 12 2.89 2.31 0.70
CA VAL A 12 2.00 1.42 1.45
C VAL A 12 2.62 1.06 2.80
N PHE A 13 1.94 1.41 3.89
CA PHE A 13 2.23 0.90 5.23
C PHE A 13 1.16 -0.10 5.67
N LYS A 14 1.60 -1.23 6.21
CA LYS A 14 0.70 -2.16 6.89
C LYS A 14 0.59 -1.76 8.35
N THR A 15 -0.64 -1.65 8.85
CA THR A 15 -0.93 -1.31 10.25
C THR A 15 -1.72 -2.42 10.93
N SER A 16 -1.44 -2.65 12.21
CA SER A 16 -2.16 -3.61 13.05
C SER A 16 -3.13 -2.96 14.03
N ASN A 17 -3.17 -1.63 14.12
CA ASN A 17 -4.08 -0.92 15.01
C ASN A 17 -4.54 0.41 14.40
N ARG A 18 -5.77 0.42 13.87
CA ARG A 18 -6.35 1.58 13.18
C ARG A 18 -6.57 2.77 14.10
N GLN A 19 -6.99 2.57 15.35
CA GLN A 19 -7.21 3.68 16.29
C GLN A 19 -5.89 4.41 16.62
N LYS A 20 -4.83 3.68 16.96
CA LYS A 20 -3.51 4.27 17.21
C LYS A 20 -2.93 4.95 15.97
N THR A 21 -3.16 4.35 14.80
CA THR A 21 -2.75 4.92 13.50
C THR A 21 -3.48 6.23 13.22
N TYR A 22 -4.79 6.28 13.44
CA TYR A 22 -5.59 7.50 13.33
C TYR A 22 -5.12 8.58 14.30
N ASP A 23 -4.92 8.22 15.56
CA ASP A 23 -4.45 9.16 16.58
C ASP A 23 -3.09 9.75 16.20
N PHE A 24 -2.19 8.95 15.62
CA PHE A 24 -0.88 9.42 15.17
C PHE A 24 -0.99 10.32 13.92
N TYR A 25 -1.44 9.78 12.78
CA TYR A 25 -1.37 10.53 11.52
C TYR A 25 -2.38 11.68 11.46
N VAL A 26 -3.60 11.50 11.98
CA VAL A 26 -4.62 12.55 11.93
C VAL A 26 -4.45 13.51 13.09
N LYS A 27 -4.45 13.03 14.35
CA LYS A 27 -4.47 13.95 15.51
C LYS A 27 -3.10 14.53 15.86
N LYS A 28 -1.99 13.85 15.57
CA LYS A 28 -0.63 14.37 15.87
C LYS A 28 0.03 15.01 14.66
N LEU A 29 -0.06 14.39 13.48
CA LEU A 29 0.57 14.91 12.27
C LEU A 29 -0.33 15.85 11.46
N GLY A 30 -1.65 15.86 11.72
CA GLY A 30 -2.58 16.77 11.03
C GLY A 30 -2.93 16.36 9.60
N MET A 31 -2.67 15.10 9.22
CA MET A 31 -3.08 14.58 7.93
C MET A 31 -4.60 14.35 7.86
N LYS A 32 -5.13 14.28 6.65
CA LYS A 32 -6.56 14.05 6.38
C LYS A 32 -6.76 12.70 5.72
N ILE A 33 -7.84 12.02 6.12
CA ILE A 33 -8.32 10.82 5.44
C ILE A 33 -8.90 11.26 4.09
N LEU A 34 -8.35 10.73 3.00
CA LEU A 34 -8.71 11.10 1.64
C LEU A 34 -9.77 10.17 1.08
N ARG A 35 -9.61 8.86 1.30
CA ARG A 35 -10.58 7.82 0.96
C ARG A 35 -10.35 6.59 1.81
N HIS A 36 -11.43 5.85 2.07
CA HIS A 36 -11.40 4.61 2.85
C HIS A 36 -12.23 3.55 2.14
N GLU A 37 -11.65 2.36 1.95
CA GLU A 37 -12.30 1.24 1.28
C GLU A 37 -12.21 -0.04 2.11
N GLU A 38 -13.27 -0.84 2.09
CA GLU A 38 -13.40 -2.12 2.76
C GLU A 38 -13.52 -3.24 1.72
N PHE A 39 -12.74 -4.31 1.91
CA PHE A 39 -12.66 -5.43 0.99
C PHE A 39 -12.97 -6.73 1.72
N GLY A 40 -13.90 -7.51 1.17
CA GLY A 40 -14.32 -8.79 1.76
C GLY A 40 -13.42 -9.98 1.44
N LYS A 41 -12.44 -9.82 0.55
CA LYS A 41 -11.56 -10.88 0.02
C LYS A 41 -10.15 -10.33 -0.16
N GLY A 42 -9.15 -11.22 -0.15
CA GLY A 42 -7.77 -10.89 -0.54
C GLY A 42 -7.67 -10.25 -1.92
N CYS A 43 -6.61 -9.47 -2.15
CA CYS A 43 -6.37 -8.76 -3.40
C CYS A 43 -5.58 -9.62 -4.40
N GLU A 44 -5.99 -9.66 -5.66
CA GLU A 44 -5.30 -10.41 -6.73
C GLU A 44 -3.85 -9.95 -6.94
N ALA A 45 -3.57 -8.68 -6.70
CA ALA A 45 -2.23 -8.09 -6.77
C ALA A 45 -1.48 -8.09 -5.43
N SER A 46 -1.95 -8.88 -4.46
CA SER A 46 -1.40 -9.00 -3.11
C SER A 46 -1.21 -7.66 -2.42
N CYS A 47 -2.06 -6.66 -2.71
CA CYS A 47 -1.96 -5.33 -2.12
C CYS A 47 -2.03 -5.37 -0.59
N ASN A 48 -2.80 -6.33 -0.04
CA ASN A 48 -2.91 -6.52 1.39
C ASN A 48 -1.87 -7.48 1.97
N GLY A 49 -0.99 -8.05 1.14
CA GLY A 49 -0.07 -9.14 1.48
C GLY A 49 -0.65 -10.52 1.15
N PRO A 50 -0.07 -11.61 1.70
CA PRO A 50 -0.47 -12.99 1.40
C PRO A 50 -1.75 -13.43 2.14
N PHE A 51 -2.70 -12.52 2.37
CA PHE A 51 -3.86 -12.77 3.22
C PHE A 51 -5.15 -12.79 2.39
N ASP A 52 -5.96 -13.83 2.59
CA ASP A 52 -7.23 -14.01 1.88
C ASP A 52 -8.44 -13.37 2.59
N GLY A 53 -8.23 -12.87 3.81
CA GLY A 53 -9.29 -12.37 4.69
C GLY A 53 -9.79 -10.96 4.37
N LYS A 54 -10.74 -10.50 5.19
CA LYS A 54 -11.24 -9.12 5.15
C LYS A 54 -10.11 -8.13 5.46
N TRP A 55 -10.04 -7.04 4.71
CA TRP A 55 -9.05 -5.99 4.91
C TRP A 55 -9.62 -4.63 4.51
N SER A 56 -8.91 -3.56 4.88
CA SER A 56 -9.26 -2.20 4.50
C SER A 56 -8.05 -1.45 3.98
N LYS A 57 -8.33 -0.47 3.11
CA LYS A 57 -7.37 0.49 2.57
C LYS A 57 -7.78 1.88 2.99
N THR A 58 -6.84 2.67 3.48
CA THR A 58 -7.08 4.07 3.84
C THR A 58 -6.00 4.94 3.26
N MET A 59 -6.37 5.87 2.39
CA MET A 59 -5.43 6.87 1.89
C MET A 59 -5.43 8.09 2.79
N ILE A 60 -4.25 8.56 3.16
CA ILE A 60 -4.07 9.65 4.11
C ILE A 60 -2.91 10.56 3.68
N GLY A 61 -3.12 11.87 3.74
CA GLY A 61 -2.11 12.84 3.34
C GLY A 61 -2.52 14.28 3.64
N TYR A 62 -1.76 15.24 3.10
CA TYR A 62 -2.02 16.67 3.29
C TYR A 62 -2.82 17.33 2.15
N GLY A 63 -3.06 16.59 1.05
CA GLY A 63 -3.81 17.03 -0.11
C GLY A 63 -4.28 15.84 -0.95
N SER A 64 -4.92 16.11 -2.09
CA SER A 64 -5.42 15.06 -2.99
C SER A 64 -4.27 14.25 -3.61
N GLU A 65 -4.56 12.98 -3.92
CA GLU A 65 -3.65 12.05 -4.60
C GLU A 65 -3.27 12.49 -6.03
N ASP A 66 -3.98 13.46 -6.61
CA ASP A 66 -3.68 14.02 -7.93
C ASP A 66 -2.37 14.83 -7.93
N GLU A 67 -2.09 15.52 -6.82
CA GLU A 67 -1.01 16.50 -6.71
C GLU A 67 -0.06 16.23 -5.54
N ASN A 68 -0.39 15.26 -4.68
CA ASN A 68 0.36 14.99 -3.47
C ASN A 68 0.80 13.53 -3.40
N PHE A 69 1.99 13.34 -2.85
CA PHE A 69 2.38 12.05 -2.34
C PHE A 69 1.67 11.78 -1.01
N VAL A 70 1.08 10.59 -0.88
CA VAL A 70 0.27 10.23 0.29
C VAL A 70 0.72 8.88 0.86
N PHE A 71 0.11 8.45 1.96
CA PHE A 71 0.30 7.09 2.49
C PHE A 71 -0.95 6.25 2.25
N GLU A 72 -0.73 5.00 1.81
CA GLU A 72 -1.74 3.95 1.79
C GLU A 72 -1.58 3.12 3.07
N LEU A 73 -2.60 3.12 3.92
CA LEU A 73 -2.63 2.32 5.14
C LEU A 73 -3.46 1.06 4.89
N VAL A 74 -2.81 -0.09 4.96
CA VAL A 74 -3.43 -1.41 4.82
C VAL A 74 -3.65 -2.02 6.20
N TYR A 75 -4.89 -2.36 6.52
CA TYR A 75 -5.25 -3.08 7.74
C TYR A 75 -5.90 -4.42 7.39
N ASN A 76 -5.30 -5.53 7.82
CA ASN A 76 -5.88 -6.86 7.70
C ASN A 76 -6.59 -7.23 9.01
N TYR A 77 -7.88 -7.56 8.94
CA TYR A 77 -8.67 -7.90 10.13
C TYR A 77 -8.09 -9.14 10.83
N GLY A 78 -7.94 -9.06 12.16
CA GLY A 78 -7.31 -10.10 12.97
C GLY A 78 -5.77 -10.11 12.95
N LEU A 79 -5.07 -9.29 12.16
CA LEU A 79 -3.60 -9.29 12.19
C LEU A 79 -3.06 -8.34 13.28
N LYS A 80 -2.72 -8.88 14.46
CA LYS A 80 -2.26 -8.06 15.62
C LYS A 80 -0.81 -7.61 15.56
N LYS A 81 0.06 -8.44 15.00
CA LYS A 81 1.49 -8.15 14.84
C LYS A 81 1.83 -8.32 13.39
N ILE A 82 2.55 -7.33 12.89
CA ILE A 82 3.13 -7.34 11.56
C ILE A 82 4.62 -7.47 11.79
N PRO A 83 5.19 -8.67 11.62
CA PRO A 83 6.63 -8.86 11.63
C PRO A 83 7.29 -7.82 10.71
N GLN A 84 8.24 -7.08 11.26
CA GLN A 84 8.97 -6.05 10.52
C GLN A 84 10.27 -6.65 10.01
N GLY A 85 10.61 -6.32 8.77
CA GLY A 85 11.93 -6.57 8.21
C GLY A 85 12.97 -5.59 8.75
N ASN A 86 14.13 -5.55 8.10
CA ASN A 86 15.18 -4.54 8.31
C ASN A 86 15.29 -3.56 7.11
N ASP A 87 14.25 -3.50 6.28
CA ASP A 87 14.15 -2.67 5.08
C ASP A 87 14.05 -1.17 5.39
N PHE A 88 13.77 -0.80 6.64
CA PHE A 88 13.82 0.57 7.17
C PHE A 88 14.92 0.72 8.23
N GLY A 89 15.69 1.83 8.20
CA GLY A 89 16.66 2.19 9.26
C GLY A 89 17.70 3.23 8.80
N GLU A 90 18.74 3.50 9.58
CA GLU A 90 19.66 4.63 9.34
C GLU A 90 21.09 4.20 8.96
N GLU A 91 21.43 4.01 7.68
CA GLU A 91 22.84 3.94 7.21
C GLU A 91 22.94 4.40 5.74
N ASN A 92 23.92 5.25 5.38
CA ASN A 92 24.22 5.71 3.99
C ASN A 92 23.01 6.00 3.09
N ARG A 93 22.56 7.26 3.04
CA ARG A 93 21.36 7.68 2.32
C ARG A 93 21.63 8.45 1.03
N VAL A 94 20.82 8.20 0.01
CA VAL A 94 20.63 9.05 -1.16
C VAL A 94 19.18 9.49 -1.20
N VAL A 95 18.94 10.79 -1.30
CA VAL A 95 17.59 11.36 -1.38
C VAL A 95 17.34 11.80 -2.82
N LEU A 96 16.41 11.13 -3.50
CA LEU A 96 15.92 11.50 -4.82
C LEU A 96 14.70 12.40 -4.66
N SER A 97 14.86 13.69 -4.95
CA SER A 97 13.76 14.68 -4.89
C SER A 97 13.20 14.96 -6.27
N TYR A 98 11.88 14.90 -6.42
CA TYR A 98 11.18 15.17 -7.68
C TYR A 98 10.82 16.66 -7.86
N GLY A 99 10.98 17.47 -6.82
CA GLY A 99 10.73 18.92 -6.79
C GLY A 99 11.04 19.47 -5.39
N SER A 100 11.17 20.79 -5.25
CA SER A 100 11.44 21.43 -3.94
C SER A 100 10.26 21.36 -2.97
N ASP A 101 9.07 21.09 -3.49
CA ASP A 101 7.79 21.01 -2.78
C ASP A 101 7.14 19.61 -2.90
N GLN A 102 7.88 18.63 -3.39
CA GLN A 102 7.40 17.28 -3.66
C GLN A 102 8.08 16.26 -2.73
N ALA A 103 7.47 15.08 -2.60
CA ALA A 103 8.07 14.00 -1.81
C ALA A 103 9.41 13.56 -2.39
N SER A 104 10.32 13.25 -1.48
CA SER A 104 11.61 12.65 -1.80
C SER A 104 11.60 11.16 -1.51
N LEU A 105 12.19 10.37 -2.39
CA LEU A 105 12.51 8.97 -2.12
C LEU A 105 13.91 8.90 -1.49
N GLU A 106 13.97 8.48 -0.24
CA GLU A 106 15.24 8.20 0.44
C GLU A 106 15.61 6.73 0.25
N LEU A 107 16.69 6.47 -0.50
CA LEU A 107 17.32 5.16 -0.61
C LEU A 107 18.41 5.06 0.44
N VAL A 108 18.27 4.08 1.32
CA VAL A 108 19.20 3.82 2.42
C VAL A 108 19.97 2.55 2.10
N SER A 109 21.25 2.67 1.79
CA SER A 109 22.13 1.53 1.52
C SER A 109 22.46 0.82 2.83
N LYS A 110 22.20 -0.49 2.87
CA LYS A 110 22.58 -1.36 3.99
C LYS A 110 23.82 -2.18 3.62
N ASN A 111 24.77 -2.28 4.55
CA ASN A 111 25.96 -3.15 4.37
C ASN A 111 25.66 -4.63 4.69
N HIS A 112 24.40 -5.02 4.65
CA HIS A 112 23.93 -6.36 4.94
C HIS A 112 22.68 -6.67 4.10
N GLU A 113 22.36 -7.95 3.98
CA GLU A 113 21.19 -8.43 3.23
C GLU A 113 19.88 -7.83 3.78
N ILE A 114 19.04 -7.32 2.87
CA ILE A 114 17.70 -6.83 3.21
C ILE A 114 16.76 -8.02 3.40
N LYS A 115 16.36 -8.24 4.65
CA LYS A 115 15.36 -9.22 5.06
C LYS A 115 13.99 -8.56 5.09
N ARG A 116 13.15 -8.96 4.15
CA ARG A 116 11.75 -8.55 4.09
C ARG A 116 10.88 -9.53 4.85
N ASP A 117 9.87 -8.98 5.50
CA ASP A 117 8.83 -9.76 6.16
C ASP A 117 7.46 -9.16 5.81
N ILE A 118 6.40 -9.69 6.42
CA ILE A 118 5.00 -9.32 6.19
C ILE A 118 4.79 -7.80 6.24
N GLY A 119 5.58 -7.05 7.04
CA GLY A 119 5.49 -5.59 7.16
C GLY A 119 6.03 -4.78 5.99
N SER A 120 6.75 -5.39 5.05
CA SER A 120 7.32 -4.69 3.91
C SER A 120 6.24 -3.99 3.10
N GLY A 121 6.50 -2.72 2.78
CA GLY A 121 5.59 -1.87 2.00
C GLY A 121 5.81 -1.99 0.49
N ARG A 122 5.13 -1.11 -0.23
CA ARG A 122 5.20 -0.98 -1.69
C ARG A 122 5.15 0.50 -2.05
N ILE A 123 6.01 0.93 -2.97
CA ILE A 123 5.91 2.28 -3.56
C ILE A 123 5.08 2.22 -4.83
N ALA A 124 4.28 3.24 -5.10
CA ALA A 124 3.44 3.32 -6.29
C ALA A 124 3.73 4.57 -7.13
N PHE A 125 3.70 4.38 -8.45
CA PHE A 125 3.79 5.41 -9.46
C PHE A 125 2.65 5.27 -10.46
N SER A 126 2.17 6.38 -11.02
CA SER A 126 1.34 6.34 -12.22
C SER A 126 2.16 6.62 -13.48
N CYS A 127 1.73 6.05 -14.60
CA CYS A 127 2.17 6.41 -15.94
C CYS A 127 0.98 6.30 -16.91
N PRO A 128 1.08 6.84 -18.15
CA PRO A 128 -0.01 6.67 -19.12
C PRO A 128 -0.36 5.19 -19.30
N SER A 129 -1.64 4.82 -19.23
CA SER A 129 -2.06 3.41 -19.20
C SER A 129 -1.52 2.59 -20.37
N LYS A 130 -1.40 3.22 -21.54
CA LYS A 130 -0.84 2.62 -22.77
C LYS A 130 0.63 2.20 -22.66
N GLU A 131 1.37 2.71 -21.68
CA GLU A 131 2.79 2.42 -21.46
C GLU A 131 3.00 1.20 -20.56
N LEU A 132 2.00 0.78 -19.77
CA LEU A 132 2.13 -0.38 -18.87
C LEU A 132 2.56 -1.68 -19.58
N PRO A 133 1.97 -2.07 -20.74
CA PRO A 133 2.43 -3.27 -21.44
C PRO A 133 3.88 -3.16 -21.90
N GLN A 134 4.30 -1.98 -22.36
CA GLN A 134 5.66 -1.74 -22.83
C GLN A 134 6.66 -1.77 -21.68
N LEU A 135 6.29 -1.21 -20.52
CA LEU A 135 7.10 -1.27 -19.30
C LEU A 135 7.30 -2.72 -18.84
N GLN A 136 6.22 -3.52 -18.81
CA GLN A 136 6.31 -4.93 -18.47
C GLN A 136 7.26 -5.68 -19.41
N GLU A 137 7.05 -5.57 -20.73
CA GLU A 137 7.90 -6.27 -21.70
C GLU A 137 9.36 -5.83 -21.61
N LYS A 138 9.62 -4.53 -21.37
CA LYS A 138 10.98 -4.03 -21.18
C LYS A 138 11.67 -4.66 -19.96
N VAL A 139 10.97 -4.76 -18.83
CA VAL A 139 11.52 -5.38 -17.61
C VAL A 139 11.65 -6.88 -17.79
N LYS A 140 10.64 -7.53 -18.37
CA LYS A 140 10.63 -8.97 -18.65
C LYS A 140 11.79 -9.39 -19.54
N ASN A 141 12.10 -8.63 -20.58
CA ASN A 141 13.21 -8.89 -21.50
C ASN A 141 14.59 -8.73 -20.83
N HIS A 142 14.68 -7.93 -19.77
CA HIS A 142 15.91 -7.76 -19.01
C HIS A 142 16.06 -8.84 -17.93
N ASP A 143 15.01 -9.05 -17.12
CA ASP A 143 14.93 -10.08 -16.08
C ASP A 143 13.46 -10.38 -15.78
N GLU A 144 12.94 -11.49 -16.31
CA GLU A 144 11.55 -11.92 -16.14
C GLU A 144 11.14 -12.04 -14.67
N LYS A 145 12.07 -12.38 -13.77
CA LYS A 145 11.78 -12.53 -12.33
C LYS A 145 11.43 -11.20 -11.65
N ARG A 146 11.73 -10.07 -12.30
CA ARG A 146 11.40 -8.74 -11.80
C ARG A 146 9.96 -8.33 -12.09
N VAL A 147 9.23 -9.07 -12.93
CA VAL A 147 7.78 -8.90 -13.07
C VAL A 147 7.10 -9.75 -12.01
N HIS A 148 6.87 -9.17 -10.83
CA HIS A 148 6.22 -9.85 -9.72
C HIS A 148 4.73 -10.13 -10.00
N THR A 149 4.02 -9.15 -10.54
CA THR A 149 2.63 -9.30 -10.97
C THR A 149 2.50 -8.73 -12.37
N PRO A 150 2.20 -9.58 -13.37
CA PRO A 150 1.89 -9.12 -14.72
C PRO A 150 0.69 -8.16 -14.75
N LEU A 151 0.50 -7.51 -15.88
CA LEU A 151 -0.59 -6.57 -16.11
C LEU A 151 -1.93 -7.18 -15.73
N VAL A 152 -2.58 -6.58 -14.73
CA VAL A 152 -3.84 -7.05 -14.16
C VAL A 152 -4.77 -5.86 -13.91
N SER A 153 -6.07 -6.09 -14.06
CA SER A 153 -7.11 -5.12 -13.71
C SER A 153 -7.55 -5.33 -12.27
N LEU A 154 -7.61 -4.25 -11.49
CA LEU A 154 -8.03 -4.28 -10.10
C LEU A 154 -9.28 -3.44 -9.91
N ASP A 155 -10.30 -4.06 -9.33
CA ASP A 155 -11.56 -3.41 -9.00
C ASP A 155 -11.53 -2.84 -7.57
N THR A 156 -12.16 -1.69 -7.40
CA THR A 156 -12.49 -1.12 -6.10
C THR A 156 -14.01 -0.91 -6.03
N PRO A 157 -14.72 -1.42 -5.00
CA PRO A 157 -16.17 -1.34 -4.94
C PRO A 157 -16.69 0.08 -5.14
N GLY A 158 -17.54 0.27 -6.17
CA GLY A 158 -18.15 1.55 -6.49
C GLY A 158 -17.21 2.62 -7.09
N LYS A 159 -16.00 2.24 -7.51
CA LYS A 159 -15.01 3.15 -8.12
C LYS A 159 -14.46 2.60 -9.44
N ALA A 160 -13.64 3.42 -10.12
CA ALA A 160 -13.01 3.04 -11.36
C ALA A 160 -12.09 1.81 -11.20
N THR A 161 -12.16 0.90 -12.17
CA THR A 161 -11.20 -0.20 -12.33
C THR A 161 -9.89 0.36 -12.86
N VAL A 162 -8.77 -0.04 -12.26
CA VAL A 162 -7.43 0.38 -12.69
C VAL A 162 -6.63 -0.79 -13.22
N GLN A 163 -5.64 -0.53 -14.08
CA GLN A 163 -4.67 -1.52 -14.52
C GLN A 163 -3.34 -1.29 -13.82
N VAL A 164 -2.71 -2.37 -13.34
CA VAL A 164 -1.42 -2.31 -12.67
C VAL A 164 -0.45 -3.36 -13.18
N VAL A 165 0.84 -3.04 -13.07
CA VAL A 165 1.97 -3.98 -13.11
C VAL A 165 2.75 -3.82 -11.82
N ILE A 166 3.17 -4.93 -11.20
CA ILE A 166 4.02 -4.91 -10.02
C ILE A 166 5.37 -5.46 -10.40
N LEU A 167 6.39 -4.65 -10.14
CA LEU A 167 7.78 -4.98 -10.37
C LEU A 167 8.52 -5.14 -9.05
N THR A 168 9.67 -5.79 -9.10
CA THR A 168 10.66 -5.74 -8.02
C THR A 168 11.95 -5.10 -8.52
N ASP A 169 12.56 -4.26 -7.69
CA ASP A 169 13.91 -3.76 -7.93
C ASP A 169 14.96 -4.85 -7.65
N PRO A 170 16.28 -4.59 -7.87
CA PRO A 170 17.34 -5.57 -7.63
C PRO A 170 17.32 -6.21 -6.24
N ASP A 171 16.96 -5.43 -5.22
CA ASP A 171 16.93 -5.88 -3.84
C ASP A 171 15.61 -6.53 -3.46
N GLY A 172 14.55 -6.43 -4.28
CA GLY A 172 13.24 -7.03 -4.03
C GLY A 172 12.19 -6.06 -3.48
N HIS A 173 12.42 -4.75 -3.55
CA HIS A 173 11.40 -3.74 -3.22
C HIS A 173 10.30 -3.78 -4.26
N GLU A 174 9.05 -3.91 -3.80
CA GLU A 174 7.89 -3.92 -4.70
C GLU A 174 7.57 -2.49 -5.17
N ILE A 175 7.34 -2.37 -6.48
CA ILE A 175 7.00 -1.12 -7.16
C ILE A 175 5.73 -1.35 -7.99
N CYS A 176 4.66 -0.64 -7.65
CA CYS A 176 3.42 -0.63 -8.43
C CYS A 176 3.48 0.46 -9.50
N PHE A 177 3.22 0.09 -10.75
CA PHE A 177 2.87 1.05 -11.80
C PHE A 177 1.40 0.90 -12.14
N VAL A 178 0.65 2.00 -12.04
CA VAL A 178 -0.78 2.07 -12.34
C VAL A 178 -1.05 3.02 -13.51
N GLY A 179 -2.08 2.74 -14.30
CA GLY A 179 -2.55 3.63 -15.35
C GLY A 179 -3.09 4.94 -14.79
N ASP A 180 -2.50 6.07 -15.17
CA ASP A 180 -2.78 7.40 -14.58
C ASP A 180 -4.22 7.86 -14.79
N GLU A 181 -4.80 7.57 -15.95
CA GLU A 181 -6.13 8.04 -16.33
C GLU A 181 -7.22 7.47 -15.41
N ALA A 182 -7.27 6.15 -15.26
CA ALA A 182 -8.22 5.48 -14.37
C ALA A 182 -7.87 5.71 -12.89
N PHE A 183 -6.58 5.85 -12.56
CA PHE A 183 -6.15 6.14 -11.19
C PHE A 183 -6.70 7.47 -10.71
N LYS A 184 -6.67 8.53 -11.53
CA LYS A 184 -7.26 9.84 -11.20
C LYS A 184 -8.74 9.72 -10.84
N GLU A 185 -9.50 8.91 -11.56
CA GLU A 185 -10.91 8.67 -11.24
C GLU A 185 -11.09 7.89 -9.92
N LEU A 186 -10.25 6.87 -9.68
CA LEU A 186 -10.25 6.08 -8.45
C LEU A 186 -9.88 6.90 -7.21
N SER A 187 -8.92 7.81 -7.35
CA SER A 187 -8.25 8.51 -6.25
C SER A 187 -8.94 9.81 -5.82
N GLN A 188 -10.17 10.04 -6.28
CA GLN A 188 -10.94 11.20 -5.87
C GLN A 188 -11.18 11.19 -4.36
N VAL A 189 -10.99 12.35 -3.74
CA VAL A 189 -11.20 12.56 -2.31
C VAL A 189 -12.66 12.34 -1.98
N ASP A 190 -12.95 11.45 -1.03
CA ASP A 190 -14.29 11.20 -0.51
C ASP A 190 -14.53 12.07 0.75
N PRO A 191 -15.46 13.04 0.70
CA PRO A 191 -15.80 13.87 1.86
C PRO A 191 -16.28 13.09 3.09
N LYS A 192 -16.70 11.83 2.93
CA LYS A 192 -17.17 10.96 4.01
C LYS A 192 -16.09 10.01 4.52
N ALA A 193 -14.88 10.03 3.97
CA ALA A 193 -13.85 9.03 4.23
C ALA A 193 -13.47 8.92 5.73
N ASP A 194 -13.37 10.06 6.42
CA ASP A 194 -13.07 10.08 7.85
C ASP A 194 -14.17 9.36 8.66
N ASN A 195 -15.45 9.65 8.37
CA ASN A 195 -16.58 9.00 9.04
C ASN A 195 -16.61 7.49 8.74
N LEU A 196 -16.38 7.09 7.49
CA LEU A 196 -16.34 5.68 7.10
C LEU A 196 -15.26 4.90 7.86
N LEU A 197 -14.06 5.48 8.01
CA LEU A 197 -12.99 4.88 8.81
C LEU A 197 -13.36 4.81 10.29
N GLN A 198 -13.96 5.86 10.86
CA GLN A 198 -14.37 5.84 12.26
C GLN A 198 -15.45 4.79 12.53
N GLU A 199 -16.40 4.60 11.60
CA GLU A 199 -17.40 3.54 11.66
C GLU A 199 -16.75 2.15 11.58
N SER A 200 -15.78 1.96 10.67
CA SER A 200 -15.10 0.66 10.51
C SER A 200 -14.18 0.30 11.68
N ILE A 201 -13.62 1.31 12.37
CA ILE A 201 -12.91 1.13 13.65
C ILE A 201 -13.87 0.71 14.76
N LYS A 202 -15.02 1.40 14.91
CA LYS A 202 -16.03 1.05 15.94
C LYS A 202 -16.65 -0.33 15.69
N GLY A 203 -16.84 -0.68 14.43
CA GLY A 203 -17.37 -1.97 13.98
C GLY A 203 -16.31 -3.08 13.87
N ASP A 204 -15.10 -2.89 14.42
CA ASP A 204 -14.07 -3.92 14.43
C ASP A 204 -14.24 -4.85 15.64
N TRP A 205 -14.48 -6.13 15.37
CA TRP A 205 -14.64 -7.16 16.40
C TRP A 205 -13.50 -8.19 16.36
N SER A 206 -12.37 -7.81 15.75
CA SER A 206 -11.22 -8.70 15.58
C SER A 206 -10.68 -9.21 16.92
N ASP A 207 -10.64 -8.35 17.94
CA ASP A 207 -10.15 -8.71 19.27
C ASP A 207 -11.05 -9.74 19.95
N GLU A 208 -12.38 -9.52 19.92
CA GLU A 208 -13.38 -10.41 20.50
C GLU A 208 -13.43 -11.75 19.77
N TRP A 209 -13.37 -11.73 18.43
CA TRP A 209 -13.37 -12.94 17.63
C TRP A 209 -12.15 -13.82 17.96
N GLN A 210 -10.95 -13.24 18.05
CA GLN A 210 -9.76 -13.99 18.41
C GLN A 210 -9.78 -14.52 19.84
N ALA A 211 -10.26 -13.73 20.80
CA ALA A 211 -10.43 -14.18 22.18
C ALA A 211 -11.37 -15.40 22.27
N LYS A 212 -12.43 -15.43 21.46
CA LYS A 212 -13.32 -16.60 21.34
C LYS A 212 -12.61 -17.80 20.72
N GLN A 213 -11.80 -17.59 19.69
CA GLN A 213 -11.06 -18.68 19.04
C GLN A 213 -9.98 -19.28 19.96
N ALA A 214 -9.24 -18.46 20.70
CA ALA A 214 -8.27 -18.92 21.69
C ALA A 214 -8.93 -19.80 22.77
N LYS A 215 -10.05 -19.33 23.35
CA LYS A 215 -10.83 -20.09 24.34
C LYS A 215 -11.39 -21.41 23.78
N ARG A 216 -11.68 -21.50 22.48
CA ARG A 216 -12.13 -22.74 21.84
C ARG A 216 -10.99 -23.73 21.68
N ALA A 217 -9.80 -23.26 21.27
CA ALA A 217 -8.61 -24.09 21.14
C ALA A 217 -8.17 -24.67 22.50
N GLU A 218 -8.21 -23.87 23.57
CA GLU A 218 -7.90 -24.31 24.94
C GLU A 218 -8.86 -25.42 25.44
N LYS A 219 -10.14 -25.36 25.05
CA LYS A 219 -11.14 -26.37 25.40
C LYS A 219 -11.06 -27.66 24.58
N GLN A 220 -10.39 -27.65 23.44
CA GLN A 220 -10.19 -28.85 22.61
C GLN A 220 -8.89 -29.60 22.97
N ASN A 221 -8.00 -28.94 23.70
CA ASN A 221 -6.72 -29.51 24.16
C ASN A 221 -6.75 -29.96 25.65
N ASN A 222 -7.91 -29.86 26.31
CA ASN A 222 -8.21 -30.38 27.65
C ASN A 222 -9.33 -31.42 27.55
#